data_AF-A0A151NRD7-F1
#
_entry.id   AF-A0A151NRD7-F1
#
_cell.length_a   1.000
_cell.length_b   1.000
_cell.length_c   1.000
_cell.angle_alpha   90.00
_cell.angle_beta   90.00
_cell.angle_gamma   90.00
#
_symmetry.space_group_name_H-M   'P 1'
#
loop_
_entity.id
_entity.type
_entity.pdbx_description
1 polymer ?
#
loop_
_entity_poly.entity_id
_entity_poly.type
_entity_poly.pdbx_seq_one_letter_code
_entity_poly.pdbx_strand_id
1 'polypeptide(L)'
;MPDMEMPGAVGRTDLVFEEEDLQYEEEILRNPFSVKCWMRYIEFKQSAPRHALNLLYERALKELPGSYKLWYNYLKQRRKQVKNRCVTDPAYEEVNNCHERALVFMHKGSIEI
;
A
#
# COMPACT_ATOMS: atom_id res chain seq x y z
N MET A 1 29.34 -21.91 -29.87
CA MET A 1 28.55 -21.16 -28.90
C MET A 1 27.98 -19.94 -29.60
N PRO A 2 26.66 -19.72 -29.49
CA PRO A 2 26.11 -18.40 -29.21
C PRO A 2 25.43 -18.44 -27.83
N ASP A 3 25.70 -17.42 -27.04
CA ASP A 3 25.21 -17.23 -25.69
C ASP A 3 23.68 -17.19 -25.64
N MET A 4 23.07 -18.04 -24.81
CA MET A 4 21.68 -17.89 -24.38
C MET A 4 21.62 -16.70 -23.42
N GLU A 5 21.28 -15.52 -23.94
CA GLU A 5 20.60 -14.52 -23.13
C GLU A 5 19.29 -15.11 -22.63
N MET A 6 19.17 -15.27 -21.31
CA MET A 6 17.87 -15.42 -20.68
C MET A 6 17.62 -14.23 -19.74
N PRO A 7 16.45 -13.58 -19.85
CA PRO A 7 16.22 -12.23 -19.37
C PRO A 7 15.61 -12.22 -17.96
N GLY A 8 15.89 -11.15 -17.23
CA GLY A 8 14.95 -10.53 -16.30
C GLY A 8 14.75 -11.23 -14.96
N ALA A 9 15.38 -10.67 -13.92
CA ALA A 9 14.98 -10.86 -12.54
C ALA A 9 13.49 -10.50 -12.37
N VAL A 10 12.64 -11.51 -12.19
CA VAL A 10 11.25 -11.32 -11.79
C VAL A 10 11.20 -11.35 -10.26
N GLY A 11 10.69 -10.28 -9.65
CA GLY A 11 10.12 -10.37 -8.30
C GLY A 11 10.60 -9.36 -7.27
N ARG A 12 10.96 -8.13 -7.65
CA ARG A 12 10.76 -6.99 -6.75
C ARG A 12 9.96 -5.97 -7.52
N THR A 13 8.74 -5.74 -7.06
CA THR A 13 7.94 -4.65 -7.57
C THR A 13 8.54 -3.36 -7.03
N ASP A 14 9.63 -2.94 -7.66
CA ASP A 14 10.35 -1.75 -7.30
C ASP A 14 9.39 -0.57 -7.49
N LEU A 15 9.16 0.18 -6.41
CA LEU A 15 8.57 1.50 -6.52
C LEU A 15 9.50 2.31 -7.40
N VAL A 16 9.03 2.62 -8.62
CA VAL A 16 9.70 3.61 -9.45
C VAL A 16 9.42 4.95 -8.81
N PHE A 17 10.41 5.46 -8.08
CA PHE A 17 10.39 6.81 -7.54
C PHE A 17 10.83 7.76 -8.64
N GLU A 18 10.01 8.79 -8.86
CA GLU A 18 10.30 9.88 -9.77
C GLU A 18 10.89 11.05 -8.98
N GLU A 19 11.58 11.99 -9.63
CA GLU A 19 12.15 13.16 -8.94
C GLU A 19 11.08 13.99 -8.21
N GLU A 20 9.84 13.95 -8.70
CA GLU A 20 8.67 14.59 -8.09
C GLU A 20 8.26 13.96 -6.74
N ASP A 21 8.66 12.71 -6.48
CA ASP A 21 8.40 12.02 -5.20
C ASP A 21 9.34 12.46 -4.09
N LEU A 22 10.49 13.05 -4.44
CA LEU A 22 11.60 13.30 -3.53
C LEU A 22 11.17 14.18 -2.35
N GLN A 23 10.36 15.21 -2.59
CA GLN A 23 9.83 16.06 -1.54
C GLN A 23 8.99 15.27 -0.52
N TYR A 24 8.15 14.36 -0.99
CA TYR A 24 7.27 13.57 -0.14
C TYR A 24 8.03 12.48 0.63
N GLU A 25 9.00 11.84 -0.03
CA GLU A 25 9.88 10.85 0.62
C GLU A 25 10.72 11.51 1.72
N GLU A 26 11.28 12.69 1.49
CA GLU A 26 12.00 13.43 2.53
C GLU A 26 11.10 13.82 3.71
N GLU A 27 9.86 14.27 3.45
CA GLU A 27 8.89 14.58 4.50
C GLU A 27 8.55 13.35 5.36
N ILE A 28 8.36 12.20 4.73
CA ILE A 28 8.06 10.94 5.40
C ILE A 28 9.27 10.42 6.17
N LEU A 29 10.48 10.53 5.62
CA LEU A 29 11.71 10.15 6.32
C LEU A 29 11.94 11.00 7.56
N ARG A 30 11.60 12.30 7.51
CA ARG A 30 11.67 13.20 8.67
C ARG A 30 10.59 12.89 9.71
N ASN A 31 9.37 12.57 9.27
CA ASN A 31 8.22 12.35 10.15
C ASN A 31 7.42 11.09 9.77
N PRO A 32 7.98 9.88 9.96
CA PRO A 32 7.36 8.63 9.52
C PRO A 32 6.07 8.30 10.28
N PHE A 33 5.87 8.85 11.47
CA PHE A 33 4.66 8.65 12.27
C PHE A 33 3.56 9.70 11.99
N SER A 34 3.78 10.61 11.03
CA SER A 34 2.80 11.62 10.66
C SER A 34 1.82 11.10 9.61
N VAL A 35 0.59 10.79 10.03
CA VAL A 35 -0.50 10.42 9.10
C VAL A 35 -0.71 11.48 8.02
N LYS A 36 -0.51 12.77 8.33
CA LYS A 36 -0.67 13.86 7.34
C LYS A 36 0.35 13.77 6.20
N CYS A 37 1.61 13.46 6.50
CA CYS A 37 2.67 13.34 5.48
C CYS A 37 2.38 12.17 4.53
N TRP A 38 2.03 11.01 5.08
CA TRP A 38 1.61 9.85 4.28
C TRP A 38 0.40 10.13 3.41
N MET A 39 -0.64 10.78 3.96
CA MET A 39 -1.85 11.09 3.21
C MET A 39 -1.59 12.02 2.01
N ARG A 40 -0.75 13.06 2.18
CA ARG A 40 -0.39 13.93 1.05
C ARG A 40 0.31 13.18 -0.07
N TYR A 41 1.23 12.28 0.28
CA TYR A 41 1.95 11.50 -0.71
C TYR A 41 1.03 10.50 -1.44
N ILE A 42 0.11 9.88 -0.70
CA ILE A 42 -0.92 9.00 -1.26
C ILE A 42 -1.88 9.75 -2.20
N GLU A 43 -2.25 10.99 -1.84
CA GLU A 43 -3.06 11.86 -2.70
C GLU A 43 -2.30 12.23 -3.98
N PHE A 44 -1.01 12.56 -3.88
CA PHE A 44 -0.16 12.82 -5.04
C PHE A 44 -0.07 11.60 -5.96
N LYS A 45 0.14 10.41 -5.41
CA LYS A 45 0.21 9.16 -6.19
C LYS A 45 -1.16 8.60 -6.59
N GLN A 46 -2.28 9.30 -6.38
CA GLN A 46 -3.62 8.74 -6.62
C GLN A 46 -3.90 8.39 -8.10
N SER A 47 -3.18 9.02 -9.03
CA SER A 47 -3.19 8.71 -10.48
C SER A 47 -2.28 7.55 -10.88
N ALA A 48 -1.39 7.11 -9.98
CA ALA A 48 -0.40 6.07 -10.25
C ALA A 48 -1.03 4.67 -10.38
N PRO A 49 -0.27 3.68 -10.90
CA PRO A 49 -0.73 2.31 -10.98
C PRO A 49 -1.18 1.76 -9.62
N ARG A 50 -2.20 0.91 -9.65
CA ARG A 50 -2.82 0.32 -8.43
C ARG A 50 -1.79 -0.31 -7.50
N HIS A 51 -0.80 -1.00 -8.07
CA HIS A 51 0.28 -1.65 -7.32
C HIS A 51 1.12 -0.65 -6.52
N ALA A 52 1.55 0.45 -7.14
CA ALA A 52 2.35 1.49 -6.49
C ALA A 52 1.59 2.13 -5.33
N LEU A 53 0.31 2.45 -5.55
CA LEU A 53 -0.58 2.95 -4.50
C LEU A 53 -0.73 1.97 -3.34
N ASN A 54 -0.99 0.69 -3.62
CA ASN A 54 -1.14 -0.32 -2.59
C ASN A 54 0.14 -0.45 -1.76
N LEU A 55 1.30 -0.47 -2.41
CA LEU A 55 2.58 -0.56 -1.72
C LEU A 55 2.86 0.68 -0.85
N LEU A 56 2.43 1.87 -1.30
CA LEU A 56 2.54 3.08 -0.49
C LEU A 56 1.66 3.03 0.78
N TYR A 57 0.44 2.50 0.67
CA TYR A 57 -0.41 2.23 1.84
C TYR A 57 0.21 1.20 2.78
N GLU A 58 0.78 0.10 2.27
CA GLU A 58 1.46 -0.91 3.09
C GLU A 58 2.66 -0.31 3.84
N ARG A 59 3.45 0.57 3.20
CA ARG A 59 4.53 1.33 3.85
C ARG A 59 3.99 2.20 4.98
N ALA A 60 2.94 2.98 4.71
CA ALA A 60 2.34 3.86 5.71
C ALA A 60 1.80 3.05 6.91
N LEU A 61 1.15 1.92 6.66
CA LEU A 61 0.58 1.05 7.71
C LEU A 61 1.64 0.24 8.47
N LYS A 62 2.82 0.04 7.90
CA LYS A 62 3.96 -0.55 8.62
C LYS A 62 4.47 0.39 9.72
N GLU A 63 4.55 1.68 9.42
CA GLU A 63 4.92 2.71 10.41
C GLU A 63 3.76 3.05 11.37
N LEU A 64 2.52 3.04 10.85
CA LEU A 64 1.32 3.46 11.56
C LEU A 64 0.20 2.40 11.51
N PRO A 65 0.40 1.23 12.12
CA PRO A 65 -0.58 0.15 12.07
C PRO A 65 -1.89 0.49 12.80
N GLY A 66 -1.89 1.39 13.78
CA GLY A 66 -3.10 1.81 14.51
C GLY A 66 -3.91 2.94 13.85
N SER A 67 -3.46 3.47 12.70
CA SER A 67 -4.12 4.62 12.07
C SER A 67 -5.41 4.21 11.36
N TYR A 68 -6.54 4.42 12.03
CA TYR A 68 -7.88 4.19 11.45
C TYR A 68 -8.06 4.91 10.11
N LYS A 69 -7.55 6.14 9.99
CA LYS A 69 -7.69 6.95 8.77
C LYS A 69 -6.95 6.33 7.59
N LEU A 70 -5.76 5.76 7.80
CA LEU A 70 -5.01 5.07 6.75
C LEU A 70 -5.70 3.76 6.35
N TRP A 71 -6.13 2.95 7.33
CA TRP A 71 -6.88 1.73 7.07
C TRP A 71 -8.16 1.98 6.28
N TYR A 72 -8.96 2.96 6.70
CA TYR A 72 -10.22 3.29 6.02
C TYR A 72 -10.01 3.67 4.55
N ASN A 73 -9.02 4.53 4.27
CA ASN A 73 -8.72 4.94 2.90
C ASN A 73 -8.15 3.79 2.06
N TYR A 74 -7.29 2.95 2.66
CA TYR A 74 -6.74 1.79 1.97
C TYR A 74 -7.82 0.78 1.60
N LEU A 75 -8.69 0.41 2.53
CA LEU A 75 -9.81 -0.50 2.28
C LEU A 75 -10.77 0.05 1.23
N LYS A 76 -11.09 1.35 1.29
CA LYS A 76 -11.90 2.04 0.28
C LYS A 76 -11.25 1.96 -1.11
N GLN A 77 -9.94 2.15 -1.19
CA GLN A 77 -9.18 2.04 -2.44
C GLN A 77 -9.17 0.60 -2.98
N ARG A 78 -8.89 -0.38 -2.13
CA ARG A 78 -8.88 -1.81 -2.48
C ARG A 78 -10.25 -2.27 -3.01
N ARG A 79 -11.35 -1.85 -2.38
CA ARG A 79 -12.73 -2.09 -2.87
C ARG A 79 -12.99 -1.49 -4.24
N LYS A 80 -12.48 -0.28 -4.53
CA LYS A 80 -12.59 0.31 -5.88
C LYS A 80 -11.86 -0.51 -6.93
N GLN A 81 -10.72 -1.11 -6.60
CA GLN A 81 -9.92 -1.90 -7.54
C GLN A 81 -10.61 -3.20 -7.98
N VAL A 82 -11.38 -3.83 -7.08
CA VAL A 82 -12.09 -5.10 -7.33
C VAL A 82 -13.53 -4.94 -7.80
N LYS A 83 -14.11 -3.73 -7.80
CA LYS A 83 -15.53 -3.48 -8.12
C LYS A 83 -16.00 -4.07 -9.46
N ASN A 84 -15.12 -4.14 -10.45
CA ASN A 84 -15.44 -4.64 -11.80
C ASN A 84 -14.88 -6.06 -12.07
N ARG A 85 -14.44 -6.78 -11.04
CA ARG A 85 -13.92 -8.16 -11.15
C ARG A 85 -15.00 -9.16 -10.77
N CYS A 86 -14.85 -10.39 -11.25
CA CYS A 86 -15.71 -11.49 -10.82
C CYS A 86 -15.41 -11.83 -9.35
N VAL A 87 -16.41 -12.27 -8.59
CA VAL A 87 -16.26 -12.62 -7.16
C VAL A 87 -15.29 -13.77 -6.92
N THR A 88 -15.05 -14.60 -7.94
CA THR A 88 -14.08 -15.71 -7.91
C THR A 88 -12.65 -15.29 -8.21
N ASP A 89 -12.41 -14.01 -8.53
CA ASP A 89 -11.08 -13.49 -8.83
C ASP A 89 -10.21 -13.48 -7.56
N PRO A 90 -8.95 -13.98 -7.61
CA PRO A 90 -8.02 -13.96 -6.48
C PRO A 90 -7.83 -12.57 -5.85
N ALA A 91 -8.08 -11.49 -6.61
CA ALA A 91 -8.04 -10.13 -6.07
C ALA A 91 -9.00 -9.94 -4.89
N TYR A 92 -10.12 -10.68 -4.80
CA TYR A 92 -11.01 -10.63 -3.65
C TYR A 92 -10.37 -11.21 -2.38
N GLU A 93 -9.58 -12.28 -2.49
CA GLU A 93 -8.84 -12.84 -1.35
C GLU A 93 -7.86 -11.81 -0.79
N GLU A 94 -7.14 -11.10 -1.66
CA GLU A 94 -6.21 -10.07 -1.18
C GLU A 94 -6.92 -8.88 -0.50
N VAL A 95 -8.15 -8.55 -0.91
CA VAL A 95 -8.96 -7.52 -0.24
C VAL A 95 -9.45 -8.04 1.11
N ASN A 96 -9.87 -9.30 1.19
CA ASN A 96 -10.28 -9.93 2.45
C ASN A 96 -9.12 -9.99 3.46
N ASN A 97 -7.93 -10.40 3.03
CA ASN A 97 -6.72 -10.39 3.87
C ASN A 97 -6.41 -8.99 4.41
N CYS A 98 -6.62 -7.96 3.59
CA CYS A 98 -6.46 -6.57 4.03
C CYS A 98 -7.50 -6.17 5.10
N HIS A 99 -8.75 -6.61 4.94
CA HIS A 99 -9.81 -6.39 5.94
C HIS A 99 -9.50 -7.10 7.26
N GLU A 100 -9.06 -8.36 7.23
CA GLU A 100 -8.68 -9.12 8.42
C GLU A 100 -7.54 -8.44 9.19
N ARG A 101 -6.49 -8.01 8.47
CA ARG A 101 -5.38 -7.24 9.09
C ARG A 101 -5.90 -5.97 9.75
N ALA A 102 -6.76 -5.22 9.05
CA ALA A 102 -7.35 -4.00 9.61
C ALA A 102 -8.12 -4.30 10.90
N LEU A 103 -8.91 -5.37 10.94
CA LEU A 103 -9.65 -5.77 12.14
C LEU A 103 -8.71 -6.08 13.30
N VAL A 104 -7.62 -6.83 13.07
CA VAL A 104 -6.63 -7.13 14.11
C VAL A 104 -6.04 -5.85 14.69
N PHE A 105 -5.61 -4.91 13.85
CA PHE A 105 -4.99 -3.67 14.32
C PHE A 105 -5.98 -2.69 14.93
N MET A 106 -7.25 -2.69 14.50
CA MET A 106 -8.29 -1.80 15.02
C MET A 106 -9.01 -2.35 16.26
N HIS A 107 -9.04 -3.67 16.49
CA HIS A 107 -9.72 -4.30 17.63
C HIS A 107 -8.77 -4.68 18.77
N LYS A 108 -7.44 -4.80 18.53
CA LYS A 108 -6.46 -5.06 19.60
C LYS A 108 -6.23 -3.90 20.59
N GLY A 109 -7.04 -2.84 20.54
CA GLY A 109 -7.16 -1.87 21.64
C GLY A 109 -7.97 -2.38 22.83
N SER A 110 -8.49 -3.62 22.82
CA SER A 110 -9.29 -4.19 23.92
C SER A 110 -8.87 -5.61 24.37
N ILE A 111 -7.69 -6.08 23.96
CA ILE A 111 -7.09 -7.28 24.55
C ILE A 111 -5.71 -6.87 25.03
N GLU A 112 -5.69 -6.21 26.19
CA GLU A 112 -4.50 -6.15 27.03
C GLU A 112 -4.11 -7.57 27.46
N ILE A 113 -2.79 -7.79 27.46
CA ILE A 113 -1.96 -8.70 28.29
C ILE A 113 -2.73 -9.77 29.09
#